data_AF-A0AA91D7Z7-F1
#
_entry.id   AF-A0AA91D7Z7-F1
#
_cell.length_a   1.000
_cell.length_b   1.000
_cell.length_c   1.000
_cell.angle_alpha   90.00
_cell.angle_beta   90.00
_cell.angle_gamma   90.00
#
_symmetry.space_group_name_H-M   'P 1'
#
loop_
_entity.id
_entity.type
_entity.pdbx_description
1 polymer ?
#
loop_
_entity_poly.entity_id
_entity_poly.type
_entity_poly.pdbx_seq_one_letter_code
_entity_poly.pdbx_strand_id
1 'polypeptide(L)' 'MIPAKLIEKLRQAKHLTILTGTRVSAESGIPTFRDALTGLWEIFDAEQGLRRPFNHPFG' A
#
# COMPACT_ATOMS: atom_id res chain seq x y z
N MET A 1 6.25 12.72 19.67
CA MET A 1 5.96 14.16 19.48
C MET A 1 6.23 14.53 18.02
N ILE A 2 5.32 15.23 17.35
CA ILE A 2 5.52 15.69 15.96
C ILE A 2 6.30 17.03 16.00
N PRO A 3 7.36 17.23 15.20
CA PRO A 3 8.15 18.46 15.24
C PRO A 3 7.35 19.71 14.87
N ALA A 4 7.43 20.77 15.68
CA ALA A 4 6.72 22.03 15.43
C ALA A 4 7.05 22.63 14.05
N LYS A 5 8.31 22.54 13.61
CA LYS A 5 8.76 23.00 12.30
C LYS A 5 8.10 22.27 11.13
N LEU A 6 7.71 21.00 11.31
CA LEU A 6 6.96 20.25 10.30
C LEU A 6 5.53 20.79 10.16
N ILE A 7 4.88 21.08 11.29
CA ILE A 7 3.53 21.64 11.35
C ILE A 7 3.49 23.00 10.65
N GLU A 8 4.45 23.88 10.96
CA GLU A 8 4.54 25.21 10.35
C GLU A 8 4.70 25.15 8.83
N LYS A 9 5.56 24.25 8.34
CA LYS A 9 5.75 24.05 6.90
C LYS A 9 4.49 23.54 6.20
N LEU A 10 3.74 22.64 6.83
CA LEU A 10 2.47 22.14 6.29
C LEU A 10 1.40 23.23 6.26
N ARG A 11 1.33 24.09 7.29
CA ARG A 11 0.39 25.22 7.35
C ARG A 11 0.64 26.26 6.27
N GLN A 12 1.90 26.47 5.88
CA GLN A 12 2.29 27.49 4.90
C GLN A 12 2.27 26.99 3.45
N ALA A 13 2.05 25.69 3.21
CA ALA A 13 2.04 25.12 1.87
C ALA A 13 0.82 25.62 1.07
N LYS A 14 1.07 26.33 -0.04
CA LYS A 14 0.01 26.79 -0.95
C LYS A 14 -0.57 25.66 -1.80
N HIS A 15 0.27 24.68 -2.13
CA HIS A 15 -0.09 23.48 -2.88
C HIS A 15 0.60 22.27 -2.25
N LEU A 16 -0.17 21.43 -1.56
CA LEU A 16 0.32 20.21 -0.93
C LEU A 16 -0.19 19.00 -1.73
N THR A 17 0.73 18.12 -2.13
CA THR A 17 0.40 16.84 -2.74
C THR A 17 1.04 15.73 -1.93
N ILE A 18 0.32 14.64 -1.71
CA ILE A 18 0.80 13.47 -1.01
C ILE A 18 0.71 12.29 -1.98
N LEU A 19 1.85 11.67 -2.26
CA LEU A 19 1.91 10.42 -3.00
C LEU A 19 1.84 9.27 -2.00
N THR A 20 0.81 8.42 -2.12
CA THR A 20 0.64 7.23 -1.29
C THR A 20 0.83 5.97 -2.13
N GLY A 21 1.32 4.91 -1.48
CA GLY A 21 1.31 3.55 -2.04
C GLY A 21 0.23 2.70 -1.40
N THR A 22 0.04 1.47 -1.88
CA THR A 22 -1.01 0.54 -1.40
C THR A 22 -0.94 0.18 0.08
N ARG A 23 0.18 0.45 0.76
CA ARG A 23 0.35 0.25 2.21
C ARG A 23 -0.60 1.10 3.05
N VAL A 24 -1.07 2.24 2.55
CA VAL A 24 -2.07 3.06 3.27
C VAL A 24 -3.41 2.32 3.48
N SER A 25 -3.68 1.27 2.69
CA SER A 25 -4.89 0.44 2.77
C SER A 25 -4.66 -0.90 3.49
N ALA A 26 -3.47 -1.12 4.06
CA ALA A 26 -3.19 -2.36 4.79
C ALA A 26 -4.11 -2.53 6.01
N GLU A 27 -4.44 -1.42 6.68
CA GLU A 27 -5.29 -1.39 7.87
C GLU A 27 -6.78 -1.65 7.56
N SER A 28 -7.18 -1.63 6.28
CA SER A 28 -8.53 -1.99 5.84
C SER A 28 -8.66 -3.44 5.39
N GLY A 29 -7.64 -4.27 5.62
CA GLY A 29 -7.63 -5.69 5.26
C GLY A 29 -7.36 -5.99 3.78
N ILE A 30 -6.94 -4.99 2.99
CA ILE A 30 -6.54 -5.21 1.59
C ILE A 30 -5.06 -5.64 1.56
N PRO A 31 -4.73 -6.82 0.99
CA PRO A 31 -3.35 -7.29 0.88
C PRO A 31 -2.47 -6.31 0.11
N THR A 32 -1.26 -6.06 0.61
CA THR A 32 -0.30 -5.20 -0.08
C THR A 32 0.56 -6.02 -1.06
N PHE A 33 1.16 -5.33 -2.03
CA PHE A 33 1.93 -5.98 -3.08
C PHE A 33 3.21 -6.67 -2.57
N ARG A 34 3.91 -6.05 -1.61
CA ARG A 34 5.18 -6.51 -1.05
C ARG A 34 5.06 -6.66 0.46
N ASP A 35 4.15 -7.53 0.88
CA ASP A 35 4.13 -8.05 2.24
C ASP A 35 5.07 -9.26 2.34
N ALA A 36 5.82 -9.37 3.44
CA ALA A 36 6.91 -10.34 3.58
C ALA A 36 6.44 -11.80 3.71
N LEU A 37 5.16 -12.04 4.01
CA LEU A 37 4.60 -13.39 4.15
C LEU A 37 3.35 -13.62 3.27
N THR A 38 2.66 -12.55 2.86
CA THR A 38 1.39 -12.62 2.11
C THR A 38 1.35 -11.72 0.86
N GLY A 39 2.51 -11.19 0.44
CA GLY A 39 2.59 -10.22 -0.65
C GLY A 39 2.00 -10.77 -1.93
N LEU A 40 1.13 -10.00 -2.59
CA LEU A 40 0.51 -10.42 -3.86
C LEU A 40 1.55 -10.85 -4.90
N TRP A 41 2.76 -10.29 -4.88
CA TRP A 41 3.83 -10.64 -5.83
C TRP A 41 4.53 -11.97 -5.53
N GLU A 42 4.40 -12.53 -4.33
CA GLU A 42 4.83 -13.91 -4.03
C GLU A 42 3.86 -14.94 -4.63
N ILE A 43 2.59 -14.54 -4.83
CA ILE A 43 1.51 -15.41 -5.31
C ILE A 43 1.25 -15.21 -6.81
N PHE A 44 1.53 -14.01 -7.33
CA PHE A 44 1.32 -13.61 -8.73
C PHE A 44 2.61 -13.05 -9.34
N ASP A 45 3.08 -13.68 -10.42
CA ASP A 45 4.12 -13.12 -11.26
C ASP A 45 3.53 -11.95 -12.08
N ALA A 46 3.94 -10.72 -11.78
CA ALA A 46 3.32 -9.55 -12.37
C ALA A 46 3.68 -9.31 -13.84
N GLU A 47 4.75 -9.95 -14.34
CA GLU A 47 5.08 -9.91 -15.77
C GLU A 47 4.23 -10.90 -16.57
N GLN A 48 3.74 -11.96 -15.93
CA GLN A 48 3.03 -13.06 -16.56
C GLN A 48 1.65 -13.20 -15.94
N GLY A 49 0.73 -12.32 -16.34
CA GLY A 49 -0.67 -12.34 -15.90
C GLY A 49 -1.22 -13.77 -15.75
N LEU A 50 -1.43 -14.16 -14.49
CA LEU A 50 -2.18 -15.30 -13.98
C LEU A 50 -1.91 -16.67 -14.64
N ARG A 51 -0.93 -17.43 -14.10
CA ARG A 51 -0.80 -18.87 -14.40
C ARG A 51 -1.25 -19.79 -13.24
N ARG A 52 -2.11 -19.33 -12.32
CA ARG A 52 -2.82 -20.20 -11.38
C ARG A 52 -4.26 -19.71 -11.15
N PRO A 53 -5.27 -20.58 -11.23
CA PRO A 53 -6.63 -20.19 -10.86
C PRO A 53 -6.66 -19.79 -9.37
N PHE A 54 -7.30 -18.66 -9.09
CA PHE A 54 -7.56 -18.17 -7.74
C PHE A 54 -8.47 -19.19 -7.03
N ASN A 55 -7.91 -20.02 -6.15
CA ASN A 55 -8.70 -20.90 -5.30
C ASN A 55 -8.95 -20.15 -3.98
N HIS A 56 -10.17 -19.65 -3.82
CA HIS A 56 -10.61 -18.89 -2.64
C HIS A 56 -10.60 -19.81 -1.40
N PRO A 57 -10.03 -19.41 -0.25
CA PRO A 57 -10.11 -20.22 0.98
C PRO A 57 -11.39 -19.96 1.79
N PHE A 58 -12.34 -19.19 1.26
CA PHE A 58 -13.67 -19.01 1.85
C PHE A 58 -14.66 -19.25 0.71
N GLY A 59 -15.58 -20.18 0.93
CA GLY A 59 -16.48 -20.74 -0.10
C GLY A 59 -17.39 -19.74 -0.78
#